data_AF-A0A1N7QMJ6-F1
#
_entry.id   AF-A0A1N7QMJ6-F1
#
_cell.length_a   1.000
_cell.length_b   1.000
_cell.length_c   1.000
_cell.angle_alpha   90.00
_cell.angle_beta   90.00
_cell.angle_gamma   90.00
#
_symmetry.space_group_name_H-M   'P 1'
#
loop_
_entity.id
_entity.type
_entity.pdbx_description
1 polymer ?
#
loop_
_entity_poly.entity_id
_entity_poly.type
_entity_poly.pdbx_seq_one_letter_code
_entity_poly.pdbx_strand_id
1 'polypeptide(L)'
;MMSYKEDCEKYPEGEIGDFYSQNNSCITCGAPEAEAPDLIEHSMKEYGHCYFKKQPSTPDELGRAIKAMEVACVASIRYGGQDEAILKRLYERNLSDLCDHKPAGDYKTIIKNEVRFHYTGRLKDLSRHIAYTLLSKHPWLKSKIVNFDTNTIDFITFTHRWRPFLSGTIYTCHLNDNGTFTIIITLEEDAHLNHIIYAAMHLNEILQQLPGVSHLIWFDTAGNEYPESTEIY
;
A
#
# COMPACT_ATOMS: atom_id res chain seq x y z
N MET A 1 33.76 16.69 0.07
CA MET A 1 32.28 16.61 0.18
C MET A 1 31.98 15.60 1.28
N MET A 2 31.64 16.08 2.48
CA MET A 2 31.38 15.20 3.63
C MET A 2 30.05 14.50 3.42
N SER A 3 30.10 13.17 3.27
CA SER A 3 28.94 12.28 3.32
C SER A 3 28.52 12.16 4.78
N TYR A 4 27.54 12.94 5.22
CA TYR A 4 26.81 12.66 6.44
C TYR A 4 25.87 11.49 6.16
N LYS A 5 26.32 10.26 6.39
CA LYS A 5 25.39 9.22 6.85
C LYS A 5 25.19 9.55 8.31
N GLU A 6 24.11 10.26 8.65
CA GLU A 6 23.63 10.26 10.03
C GLU A 6 23.43 8.81 10.43
N ASP A 7 24.15 8.36 11.45
CA ASP A 7 23.87 7.08 12.08
C ASP A 7 22.40 7.13 12.53
N CYS A 8 21.53 6.39 11.84
CA CYS A 8 20.13 6.24 12.23
C CYS A 8 20.08 5.46 13.54
N GLU A 9 20.15 6.17 14.66
CA GLU A 9 20.02 5.56 15.98
C GLU A 9 18.64 4.87 16.08
N LYS A 10 18.62 3.63 16.59
CA LYS A 10 17.37 2.88 16.79
C LYS A 10 16.66 3.37 18.04
N TYR A 11 15.33 3.41 18.02
CA TYR A 11 14.54 3.79 19.19
C TYR A 11 14.68 2.73 20.30
N PRO A 12 15.01 3.11 21.55
CA PRO A 12 15.42 2.15 22.59
C PRO A 12 14.35 1.16 23.08
N GLU A 13 13.05 1.47 22.95
CA GLU A 13 11.97 0.56 23.39
C GLU A 13 11.68 -0.55 22.37
N GLY A 14 12.23 -0.45 21.17
CA GLY A 14 12.08 -1.47 20.13
C GLY A 14 12.72 -2.80 20.53
N GLU A 15 12.02 -3.88 20.21
CA GLU A 15 12.58 -5.22 20.21
C GLU A 15 13.80 -5.27 19.29
N ILE A 16 14.88 -5.90 19.76
CA ILE A 16 16.12 -6.00 18.99
C ILE A 16 15.86 -6.82 17.73
N GLY A 17 16.19 -6.26 16.57
CA GLY A 17 16.13 -6.97 15.31
C GLY A 17 16.34 -6.07 14.10
N ASP A 18 15.99 -6.63 12.95
CA ASP A 18 16.18 -6.00 11.64
C ASP A 18 15.13 -4.94 11.36
N PHE A 19 13.89 -5.14 11.82
CA PHE A 19 12.84 -4.12 11.74
C PHE A 19 12.94 -3.21 12.96
N TYR A 20 13.01 -1.89 12.74
CA TYR A 20 13.18 -0.94 13.82
C TYR A 20 12.52 0.41 13.53
N SER A 21 12.36 1.21 14.59
CA SER A 21 11.96 2.61 14.48
C SER A 21 13.18 3.50 14.66
N GLN A 22 13.40 4.45 13.76
CA GLN A 22 14.46 5.44 13.86
C GLN A 22 14.14 6.41 15.00
N ASN A 23 15.11 6.62 15.88
CA ASN A 23 15.00 7.52 17.02
C ASN A 23 14.73 8.96 16.54
N ASN A 24 13.94 9.71 17.32
CA ASN A 24 13.58 11.12 17.07
C ASN A 24 12.91 11.45 15.71
N SER A 25 12.44 10.44 14.97
CA SER A 25 11.78 10.64 13.66
C SER A 25 10.23 10.62 13.73
N CYS A 26 9.65 9.97 14.73
CA CYS A 26 8.21 9.74 14.83
C CYS A 26 7.42 11.02 15.12
N ILE A 27 6.25 11.16 14.49
CA ILE A 27 5.27 12.24 14.74
C ILE A 27 3.98 11.73 15.42
N THR A 28 3.98 10.50 15.90
CA THR A 28 2.89 9.87 16.68
C THR A 28 1.55 9.83 15.93
N CYS A 29 1.58 9.41 14.66
CA CYS A 29 0.40 9.44 13.79
C CYS A 29 -0.59 8.27 14.00
N GLY A 30 -0.21 7.19 14.68
CA GLY A 30 -1.06 6.01 14.84
C GLY A 30 -1.07 5.03 13.66
N ALA A 31 -0.68 5.46 12.45
CA ALA A 31 -0.91 4.67 11.23
C ALA A 31 -0.18 3.31 11.22
N PRO A 32 1.11 3.20 11.58
CA PRO A 32 1.78 1.90 11.60
C PRO A 32 1.19 0.89 12.61
N GLU A 33 0.78 1.36 13.79
CA GLU A 33 0.14 0.51 14.80
C GLU A 33 -1.21 -0.02 14.30
N ALA A 34 -1.99 0.79 13.59
CA ALA A 34 -3.28 0.36 13.05
C ALA A 34 -3.14 -0.79 12.02
N GLU A 35 -2.04 -0.83 11.27
CA GLU A 35 -1.77 -1.88 10.29
C GLU A 35 -1.17 -3.16 10.89
N ALA A 36 -0.38 -3.03 11.96
CA ALA A 36 0.32 -4.15 12.61
C ALA A 36 0.24 -4.09 14.14
N PRO A 37 -0.96 -4.14 14.76
CA PRO A 37 -1.14 -3.91 16.20
C PRO A 37 -0.50 -4.99 17.08
N ASP A 38 -0.21 -6.17 16.51
CA ASP A 38 0.50 -7.26 17.16
C ASP A 38 2.03 -7.11 17.13
N LEU A 39 2.56 -6.31 16.19
CA LEU A 39 4.00 -6.10 15.99
C LEU A 39 4.46 -4.73 16.48
N ILE A 40 3.60 -3.71 16.38
CA ILE A 40 3.91 -2.31 16.67
C ILE A 40 3.09 -1.83 17.86
N GLU A 41 3.70 -0.96 18.66
CA GLU A 41 3.06 -0.26 19.77
C GLU A 41 3.56 1.19 19.81
N HIS A 42 2.74 2.09 20.36
CA HIS A 42 3.18 3.46 20.66
C HIS A 42 3.67 3.56 22.10
N SER A 43 4.84 4.17 22.26
CA SER A 43 5.40 4.44 23.59
C SER A 43 4.48 5.36 24.38
N MET A 44 4.31 5.03 25.66
CA MET A 44 3.53 5.83 26.63
C MET A 44 4.35 7.01 27.21
N LYS A 45 5.61 7.18 26.80
CA LYS A 45 6.45 8.31 27.24
C LYS A 45 5.99 9.63 26.61
N GLU A 46 6.33 10.73 27.25
CA GLU A 46 6.18 12.07 26.66
C GLU A 46 7.02 12.12 25.38
N TYR A 47 6.40 12.46 24.24
CA TYR A 47 6.98 12.31 22.89
C TYR A 47 7.25 10.86 22.46
N GLY A 48 6.34 9.95 22.80
CA GLY A 48 6.42 8.54 22.46
C GLY A 48 6.50 8.24 20.95
N HIS A 49 7.34 7.26 20.61
CA HIS A 49 7.51 6.74 19.25
C HIS A 49 6.63 5.50 19.02
N CYS A 50 6.20 5.25 17.79
CA CYS A 50 5.87 3.88 17.41
C CYS A 50 7.15 3.05 17.31
N TYR A 51 7.11 1.82 17.82
CA TYR A 51 8.23 0.90 17.84
C TYR A 51 7.74 -0.53 17.60
N PHE A 52 8.62 -1.39 17.10
CA PHE A 52 8.34 -2.82 17.04
C PHE A 52 8.46 -3.41 18.44
N LYS A 53 7.35 -3.84 19.05
CA LYS A 53 7.36 -4.63 20.29
C LYS A 53 7.68 -6.10 20.05
N LYS A 54 7.63 -6.52 18.79
CA LYS A 54 7.91 -7.88 18.34
C LYS A 54 8.41 -7.84 16.88
N GLN A 55 9.43 -8.65 16.57
CA GLN A 55 9.90 -8.86 15.20
C GLN A 55 8.96 -9.80 14.43
N PRO A 56 8.71 -9.56 13.13
CA PRO A 56 7.93 -10.49 12.32
C PRO A 56 8.65 -11.84 12.22
N SER A 57 7.90 -12.92 12.46
CA SER A 57 8.42 -14.29 12.51
C SER A 57 7.69 -15.24 11.56
N THR A 58 6.56 -14.80 11.01
CA THR A 58 5.79 -15.53 10.00
C THR A 58 5.65 -14.70 8.73
N PRO A 59 5.40 -15.35 7.60
CA PRO A 59 4.82 -14.76 6.40
C PRO A 59 3.85 -13.60 6.66
N ASP A 60 2.72 -13.89 7.31
CA ASP A 60 1.65 -12.89 7.51
C ASP A 60 2.12 -11.70 8.36
N GLU A 61 2.98 -11.94 9.35
CA GLU A 61 3.59 -10.89 10.17
C GLU A 61 4.53 -10.00 9.34
N LEU A 62 5.35 -10.60 8.47
CA LEU A 62 6.25 -9.86 7.58
C LEU A 62 5.45 -8.97 6.61
N GLY A 63 4.36 -9.48 6.05
CA GLY A 63 3.43 -8.68 5.24
C GLY A 63 2.89 -7.46 5.99
N ARG A 64 2.44 -7.63 7.24
CA ARG A 64 1.97 -6.51 8.09
C ARG A 64 3.09 -5.54 8.45
N ALA A 65 4.30 -6.01 8.72
CA ALA A 65 5.45 -5.14 9.00
C ALA A 65 5.80 -4.25 7.80
N ILE A 66 5.83 -4.81 6.59
CA ILE A 66 6.04 -4.05 5.35
C ILE A 66 4.92 -3.04 5.15
N LYS A 67 3.66 -3.43 5.37
CA LYS A 67 2.51 -2.52 5.27
C LYS A 67 2.61 -1.35 6.26
N ALA A 68 3.06 -1.62 7.48
CA ALA A 68 3.32 -0.57 8.47
C ALA A 68 4.41 0.42 8.02
N MET A 69 5.43 -0.05 7.30
CA MET A 69 6.44 0.81 6.67
C MET A 69 5.84 1.69 5.56
N GLU A 70 4.93 1.15 4.74
CA GLU A 70 4.27 1.88 3.64
C GLU A 70 3.42 3.06 4.13
N VAL A 71 2.75 2.90 5.28
CA VAL A 71 1.84 3.91 5.84
C VAL A 71 2.53 4.86 6.83
N ALA A 72 3.82 4.66 7.14
CA ALA A 72 4.54 5.50 8.08
C ALA A 72 4.68 6.93 7.55
N CYS A 73 4.05 7.90 8.22
CA CYS A 73 3.92 9.28 7.72
C CYS A 73 5.24 10.03 7.50
N VAL A 74 6.32 9.59 8.16
CA VAL A 74 7.62 10.27 8.18
C VAL A 74 8.78 9.28 8.03
N ALA A 75 8.54 8.12 7.38
CA ALA A 75 9.58 7.13 7.12
C ALA A 75 10.35 6.67 8.38
N SER A 76 9.70 6.74 9.55
CA SER A 76 10.32 6.43 10.84
C SER A 76 10.58 4.95 11.04
N ILE A 77 9.95 4.07 10.27
CA ILE A 77 10.07 2.62 10.38
C ILE A 77 10.97 2.11 9.26
N ARG A 78 12.01 1.37 9.63
CA ARG A 78 13.12 1.00 8.76
C ARG A 78 13.45 -0.49 8.85
N TYR A 79 14.11 -0.98 7.81
CA TYR A 79 14.68 -2.31 7.74
C TYR A 79 16.21 -2.24 7.66
N GLY A 80 16.86 -2.70 8.73
CA GLY A 80 18.32 -2.74 8.87
C GLY A 80 18.94 -4.09 8.57
N GLY A 81 18.15 -5.09 8.15
CA GLY A 81 18.64 -6.42 7.80
C GLY A 81 19.19 -6.50 6.37
N GLN A 82 19.73 -7.68 6.03
CA GLN A 82 20.34 -7.97 4.72
C GLN A 82 19.66 -9.14 4.00
N ASP A 83 18.48 -9.57 4.45
CA ASP A 83 17.74 -10.62 3.77
C ASP A 83 17.31 -10.14 2.38
N GLU A 84 17.85 -10.79 1.35
CA GLU A 84 17.64 -10.42 -0.04
C GLU A 84 16.16 -10.52 -0.46
N ALA A 85 15.40 -11.46 0.11
CA ALA A 85 13.99 -11.61 -0.20
C ALA A 85 13.18 -10.45 0.39
N ILE A 86 13.53 -9.98 1.59
CA ILE A 86 12.90 -8.79 2.19
C ILE A 86 13.28 -7.53 1.41
N LEU A 87 14.57 -7.35 1.09
CA LEU A 87 15.03 -6.20 0.31
C LEU A 87 14.36 -6.15 -1.07
N LYS A 88 14.24 -7.29 -1.76
CA LYS A 88 13.47 -7.39 -3.00
C LYS A 88 12.05 -6.88 -2.82
N ARG A 89 11.33 -7.37 -1.80
CA ARG A 89 9.94 -6.97 -1.52
C ARG A 89 9.79 -5.48 -1.25
N LEU A 90 10.74 -4.88 -0.52
CA LEU A 90 10.74 -3.45 -0.21
C LEU A 90 11.03 -2.61 -1.46
N TYR A 91 12.00 -3.00 -2.28
CA TYR A 91 12.34 -2.30 -3.52
C TYR A 91 11.19 -2.35 -4.53
N GLU A 92 10.57 -3.52 -4.71
CA GLU A 92 9.41 -3.68 -5.61
C GLU A 92 8.21 -2.81 -5.18
N ARG A 93 8.13 -2.45 -3.89
CA ARG A 93 7.09 -1.58 -3.30
C ARG A 93 7.50 -0.10 -3.19
N ASN A 94 8.64 0.29 -3.77
CA ASN A 94 9.17 1.65 -3.70
C ASN A 94 9.55 2.11 -2.27
N LEU A 95 10.03 1.18 -1.43
CA LEU A 95 10.43 1.43 -0.04
C LEU A 95 11.95 1.34 0.15
N SER A 96 12.73 1.50 -0.91
CA SER A 96 14.20 1.41 -0.86
C SER A 96 14.82 2.39 0.12
N ASP A 97 14.22 3.56 0.31
CA ASP A 97 14.72 4.62 1.21
C ASP A 97 14.57 4.25 2.70
N LEU A 98 13.74 3.24 2.98
CA LEU A 98 13.54 2.68 4.32
C LEU A 98 14.51 1.52 4.63
N CYS A 99 15.37 1.15 3.67
CA CYS A 99 16.37 0.10 3.83
C CYS A 99 17.74 0.71 4.16
N ASP A 100 18.45 0.13 5.14
CA ASP A 100 19.83 0.56 5.43
C ASP A 100 20.87 -0.09 4.50
N HIS A 101 20.47 -1.19 3.86
CA HIS A 101 21.28 -1.97 2.95
C HIS A 101 20.66 -2.02 1.54
N LYS A 102 21.53 -2.11 0.54
CA LYS A 102 21.16 -2.31 -0.85
C LYS A 102 21.14 -3.82 -1.15
N PRO A 103 20.13 -4.34 -1.87
CA PRO A 103 20.14 -5.73 -2.35
C PRO A 103 21.32 -6.00 -3.29
N ALA A 104 21.70 -7.27 -3.39
CA ALA A 104 22.65 -7.72 -4.40
C ALA A 104 22.04 -7.67 -5.81
N GLY A 105 20.73 -7.92 -5.93
CA GLY A 105 19.97 -7.81 -7.16
C GLY A 105 19.64 -6.37 -7.57
N ASP A 106 19.37 -6.18 -8.87
CA ASP A 106 18.85 -4.92 -9.43
C ASP A 106 17.32 -4.96 -9.47
N TYR A 107 16.70 -4.84 -8.30
CA TYR A 107 15.25 -4.85 -8.15
C TYR A 107 14.67 -3.45 -8.44
N LYS A 108 13.60 -3.42 -9.22
CA LYS A 108 12.90 -2.19 -9.61
C LYS A 108 11.53 -2.14 -8.96
N THR A 109 11.05 -0.93 -8.72
CA THR A 109 9.66 -0.69 -8.32
C THR A 109 8.70 -1.29 -9.33
N ILE A 110 7.72 -2.05 -8.86
CA ILE A 110 6.66 -2.66 -9.66
C ILE A 110 5.40 -1.83 -9.49
N ILE A 111 4.90 -1.27 -10.59
CA ILE A 111 3.67 -0.49 -10.60
C ILE A 111 2.53 -1.38 -11.10
N LYS A 112 1.80 -1.96 -10.15
CA LYS A 112 0.59 -2.73 -10.43
C LYS A 112 -0.57 -1.77 -10.67
N ASN A 113 -0.93 -1.56 -11.92
CA ASN A 113 -1.94 -0.58 -12.31
C ASN A 113 -3.20 -1.20 -12.92
N GLU A 114 -3.23 -2.52 -13.08
CA GLU A 114 -4.40 -3.22 -13.59
C GLU A 114 -4.68 -4.46 -12.75
N VAL A 115 -5.95 -4.72 -12.43
CA VAL A 115 -6.38 -5.94 -11.76
C VAL A 115 -7.53 -6.58 -12.52
N ARG A 116 -7.46 -7.90 -12.70
CA ARG A 116 -8.53 -8.71 -13.28
C ARG A 116 -9.04 -9.71 -12.25
N PHE A 117 -10.35 -9.89 -12.20
CA PHE A 117 -11.00 -10.78 -11.24
C PHE A 117 -12.39 -11.21 -11.72
N HIS A 118 -12.93 -12.27 -11.13
CA HIS A 118 -14.34 -12.63 -11.28
C HIS A 118 -15.14 -12.00 -10.15
N TYR A 119 -16.35 -11.53 -10.46
CA TYR A 119 -17.29 -11.03 -9.46
C TYR A 119 -18.71 -11.46 -9.79
N THR A 120 -19.41 -12.05 -8.83
CA THR A 120 -20.77 -12.60 -9.04
C THR A 120 -21.88 -11.55 -8.94
N GLY A 121 -21.57 -10.31 -8.58
CA GLY A 121 -22.54 -9.23 -8.42
C GLY A 121 -22.66 -8.32 -9.66
N ARG A 122 -23.41 -7.22 -9.53
CA ARG A 122 -23.57 -6.22 -10.59
C ARG A 122 -22.46 -5.17 -10.55
N LEU A 123 -22.04 -4.66 -11.71
CA LEU A 123 -21.03 -3.60 -11.84
C LEU A 123 -21.34 -2.38 -10.96
N LYS A 124 -22.60 -1.96 -10.90
CA LYS A 124 -23.05 -0.83 -10.06
C LYS A 124 -22.86 -1.06 -8.56
N ASP A 125 -22.99 -2.31 -8.12
CA ASP A 125 -22.84 -2.66 -6.71
C ASP A 125 -21.35 -2.75 -6.34
N LEU A 126 -20.52 -3.31 -7.24
CA LEU A 126 -19.06 -3.31 -7.14
C LEU A 126 -18.51 -1.88 -7.03
N SER A 127 -18.89 -1.01 -7.96
CA SER A 127 -18.36 0.36 -8.01
C SER A 127 -18.77 1.19 -6.80
N ARG A 128 -20.03 1.05 -6.35
CA ARG A 128 -20.50 1.71 -5.12
C ARG A 128 -19.72 1.23 -3.91
N HIS A 129 -19.45 -0.07 -3.81
CA HIS A 129 -18.68 -0.63 -2.70
C HIS A 129 -17.26 -0.07 -2.70
N ILE A 130 -16.55 -0.11 -3.83
CA ILE A 130 -15.18 0.43 -3.94
C ILE A 130 -15.17 1.92 -3.60
N ALA A 131 -16.04 2.72 -4.23
CA ALA A 131 -16.11 4.17 -4.00
C ALA A 131 -16.42 4.51 -2.53
N TYR A 132 -17.35 3.79 -1.91
CA TYR A 132 -17.72 4.00 -0.51
C TYR A 132 -16.56 3.62 0.42
N THR A 133 -15.91 2.49 0.21
CA THR A 133 -14.81 2.03 1.06
C THR A 133 -13.58 2.94 0.93
N LEU A 134 -13.28 3.45 -0.27
CA LEU A 134 -12.23 4.46 -0.46
C LEU A 134 -12.51 5.76 0.32
N LEU A 135 -13.77 6.21 0.39
CA LEU A 135 -14.15 7.39 1.16
C LEU A 135 -14.17 7.14 2.68
N SER A 136 -14.53 5.93 3.11
CA SER A 136 -14.70 5.62 4.54
C SER A 136 -13.40 5.23 5.24
N LYS A 137 -12.36 4.79 4.50
CA LYS A 137 -11.09 4.34 5.11
C LYS A 137 -10.33 5.46 5.83
N HIS A 138 -10.45 6.70 5.34
CA HIS A 138 -9.76 7.87 5.92
C HIS A 138 -10.67 9.10 6.00
N PRO A 139 -11.67 9.11 6.89
CA PRO A 139 -12.70 10.14 6.93
C PRO A 139 -12.15 11.56 7.20
N TRP A 140 -10.96 11.66 7.79
CA TRP A 140 -10.27 12.92 8.03
C TRP A 140 -9.66 13.57 6.78
N LEU A 141 -9.44 12.82 5.70
CA LEU A 141 -8.77 13.33 4.49
C LEU A 141 -9.66 14.23 3.64
N LYS A 142 -10.97 14.39 3.94
CA LYS A 142 -11.94 15.14 3.10
C LYS A 142 -11.85 14.72 1.63
N SER A 143 -11.59 13.44 1.38
CA SER A 143 -11.52 12.90 0.04
C SER A 143 -12.89 12.95 -0.62
N LYS A 144 -12.90 12.94 -1.96
CA LYS A 144 -14.13 12.97 -2.76
C LYS A 144 -14.00 12.06 -3.97
N ILE A 145 -15.13 11.51 -4.38
CA ILE A 145 -15.29 10.90 -5.69
C ILE A 145 -15.83 11.97 -6.64
N VAL A 146 -15.13 12.18 -7.76
CA VAL A 146 -15.52 13.11 -8.84
C VAL A 146 -15.43 12.42 -10.19
N ASN A 147 -15.91 13.09 -11.25
CA ASN A 147 -15.83 12.59 -12.63
C ASN A 147 -16.39 11.16 -12.78
N PHE A 148 -17.48 10.87 -12.07
CA PHE A 148 -18.13 9.57 -12.14
C PHE A 148 -18.88 9.46 -13.47
N ASP A 149 -18.55 8.46 -14.27
CA ASP A 149 -19.19 8.16 -15.54
C ASP A 149 -19.43 6.66 -15.69
N THR A 150 -20.53 6.27 -16.31
CA THR A 150 -20.93 4.86 -16.46
C THR A 150 -21.93 4.69 -17.60
N ASN A 151 -21.80 3.58 -18.34
CA ASN A 151 -22.88 3.13 -19.24
C ASN A 151 -23.84 2.14 -18.58
N THR A 152 -23.67 1.88 -17.27
CA THR A 152 -24.44 0.96 -16.40
C THR A 152 -24.42 -0.52 -16.76
N ILE A 153 -23.82 -0.90 -17.90
CA ILE A 153 -23.82 -2.26 -18.42
C ILE A 153 -22.47 -2.91 -18.13
N ASP A 154 -21.40 -2.34 -18.68
CA ASP A 154 -20.06 -2.93 -18.65
C ASP A 154 -18.95 -1.93 -18.32
N PHE A 155 -19.27 -0.64 -18.15
CA PHE A 155 -18.27 0.40 -17.93
C PHE A 155 -18.61 1.30 -16.75
N ILE A 156 -17.60 1.60 -15.95
CA ILE A 156 -17.64 2.67 -14.95
C ILE A 156 -16.26 3.27 -14.73
N THR A 157 -16.20 4.58 -14.59
CA THR A 157 -14.99 5.30 -14.24
C THR A 157 -15.29 6.35 -13.17
N PHE A 158 -14.32 6.60 -12.30
CA PHE A 158 -14.39 7.68 -11.33
C PHE A 158 -12.99 8.10 -10.88
N THR A 159 -12.89 9.34 -10.40
CA THR A 159 -11.66 9.88 -9.83
C THR A 159 -11.80 9.99 -8.31
N HIS A 160 -10.90 9.34 -7.57
CA HIS A 160 -10.73 9.56 -6.14
C HIS A 160 -9.69 10.66 -5.90
N ARG A 161 -10.13 11.81 -5.38
CA ARG A 161 -9.25 12.91 -4.98
C ARG A 161 -9.09 12.95 -3.48
N TRP A 162 -7.85 12.77 -3.03
CA TRP A 162 -7.47 12.82 -1.62
C TRP A 162 -7.64 14.21 -1.00
N ARG A 163 -7.47 15.28 -1.80
CA ARG A 163 -7.79 16.67 -1.40
C ARG A 163 -8.50 17.41 -2.55
N PRO A 164 -9.35 18.41 -2.26
CA PRO A 164 -10.18 19.07 -3.27
C PRO A 164 -9.44 19.67 -4.48
N PHE A 165 -8.16 20.02 -4.32
CA PHE A 165 -7.33 20.74 -5.29
C PHE A 165 -6.06 19.99 -5.72
N LEU A 166 -5.90 18.72 -5.31
CA LEU A 166 -4.76 17.90 -5.73
C LEU A 166 -5.19 16.93 -6.84
N SER A 167 -4.21 16.46 -7.60
CA SER A 167 -4.35 15.38 -8.56
C SER A 167 -4.88 14.11 -7.88
N GLY A 168 -5.80 13.44 -8.56
CA GLY A 168 -6.48 12.24 -8.10
C GLY A 168 -6.01 10.97 -8.78
N THR A 169 -6.47 9.86 -8.22
CA THR A 169 -6.36 8.54 -8.83
C THR A 169 -7.64 8.24 -9.58
N ILE A 170 -7.53 7.84 -10.85
CA ILE A 170 -8.65 7.45 -11.70
C ILE A 170 -8.76 5.93 -11.67
N TYR A 171 -9.96 5.43 -11.43
CA TYR A 171 -10.30 4.02 -11.50
C TYR A 171 -11.24 3.81 -12.66
N THR A 172 -10.85 2.98 -13.61
CA THR A 172 -11.66 2.63 -14.77
C THR A 172 -11.93 1.14 -14.75
N CYS A 173 -13.20 0.76 -14.68
CA CYS A 173 -13.63 -0.62 -14.54
C CYS A 173 -14.45 -1.06 -15.76
N HIS A 174 -14.12 -2.24 -16.27
CA HIS A 174 -14.75 -2.88 -17.42
C HIS A 174 -15.24 -4.28 -17.05
N LEU A 175 -16.44 -4.66 -17.49
CA LEU A 175 -16.89 -6.05 -17.57
C LEU A 175 -16.53 -6.58 -18.97
N ASN A 176 -15.69 -7.61 -19.01
CA ASN A 176 -15.25 -8.23 -20.26
C ASN A 176 -16.25 -9.29 -20.75
N ASP A 177 -16.19 -9.63 -22.03
CA ASP A 177 -17.07 -10.63 -22.68
C ASP A 177 -17.01 -12.02 -22.01
N ASN A 178 -15.89 -12.36 -21.39
CA ASN A 178 -15.70 -13.62 -20.65
C ASN A 178 -16.27 -13.60 -19.22
N GLY A 179 -16.93 -12.51 -18.81
CA GLY A 179 -17.50 -12.35 -17.47
C GLY A 179 -16.51 -11.91 -16.38
N THR A 180 -15.26 -11.59 -16.74
CA THR A 180 -14.28 -11.03 -15.82
C THR A 180 -14.40 -9.52 -15.71
N PHE A 181 -14.08 -8.95 -14.56
CA PHE A 181 -13.94 -7.53 -14.36
C PHE A 181 -12.47 -7.13 -14.46
N THR A 182 -12.18 -6.02 -15.12
CA THR A 182 -10.86 -5.38 -15.15
C THR A 182 -10.99 -4.01 -14.51
N ILE A 183 -10.13 -3.67 -13.55
CA ILE A 183 -9.96 -2.31 -13.06
C ILE A 183 -8.57 -1.82 -13.43
N ILE A 184 -8.49 -0.68 -14.13
CA ILE A 184 -7.27 0.02 -14.46
C ILE A 184 -7.18 1.28 -13.60
N ILE A 185 -6.00 1.49 -13.02
CA ILE A 185 -5.64 2.64 -12.20
C ILE A 185 -4.77 3.56 -13.03
N THR A 186 -5.22 4.79 -13.21
CA THR A 186 -4.43 5.86 -13.83
C THR A 186 -4.41 7.09 -12.92
N LEU A 187 -3.68 8.12 -13.34
CA LEU A 187 -3.46 9.34 -12.57
C LEU A 187 -3.97 10.54 -13.35
N GLU A 188 -4.52 11.53 -12.65
CA GLU A 188 -4.68 12.87 -13.23
C GLU A 188 -3.30 13.49 -13.50
N GLU A 189 -3.23 14.48 -14.40
CA GLU A 189 -2.00 15.24 -14.65
C GLU A 189 -1.39 15.74 -13.33
N ASP A 190 -0.06 15.66 -13.22
CA ASP A 190 0.74 16.03 -12.03
C ASP A 190 0.62 15.13 -10.78
N ALA A 191 -0.05 13.98 -10.84
CA ALA A 191 0.02 13.01 -9.74
C ALA A 191 1.34 12.20 -9.76
N HIS A 192 1.85 11.92 -8.56
CA HIS A 192 3.04 11.11 -8.36
C HIS A 192 2.73 9.62 -8.54
N LEU A 193 3.68 8.87 -9.11
CA LEU A 193 3.58 7.43 -9.34
C LEU A 193 3.24 6.63 -8.07
N ASN A 194 3.71 7.09 -6.91
CA ASN A 194 3.39 6.50 -5.60
C ASN A 194 1.88 6.41 -5.35
N HIS A 195 1.07 7.31 -5.93
CA HIS A 195 -0.38 7.26 -5.81
C HIS A 195 -0.96 5.99 -6.45
N ILE A 196 -0.35 5.44 -7.50
CA ILE A 196 -0.79 4.15 -8.09
C ILE A 196 -0.48 3.01 -7.12
N ILE A 197 0.71 2.98 -6.52
CA ILE A 197 1.11 1.94 -5.56
C ILE A 197 0.12 1.89 -4.39
N TYR A 198 -0.15 3.04 -3.77
CA TYR A 198 -1.12 3.12 -2.67
C TYR A 198 -2.54 2.76 -3.12
N ALA A 199 -2.98 3.25 -4.27
CA ALA A 199 -4.29 2.92 -4.82
C ALA A 199 -4.46 1.43 -5.09
N ALA A 200 -3.44 0.78 -5.66
CA ALA A 200 -3.43 -0.65 -5.94
C ALA A 200 -3.54 -1.47 -4.65
N MET A 201 -2.76 -1.11 -3.63
CA MET A 201 -2.82 -1.74 -2.31
C MET A 201 -4.21 -1.61 -1.67
N HIS A 202 -4.76 -0.39 -1.61
CA HIS A 202 -6.09 -0.17 -1.04
C HIS A 202 -7.18 -0.90 -1.82
N LEU A 203 -7.10 -0.89 -3.16
CA LEU A 203 -8.04 -1.61 -4.01
C LEU A 203 -7.94 -3.11 -3.78
N ASN A 204 -6.72 -3.65 -3.64
CA ASN A 204 -6.51 -5.07 -3.36
C ASN A 204 -7.21 -5.50 -2.06
N GLU A 205 -7.02 -4.76 -0.97
CA GLU A 205 -7.69 -5.04 0.31
C GLU A 205 -9.22 -4.99 0.18
N ILE A 206 -9.74 -3.99 -0.53
CA ILE A 206 -11.19 -3.85 -0.76
C ILE A 206 -11.72 -5.07 -1.51
N LEU A 207 -11.04 -5.48 -2.57
CA LEU A 207 -11.46 -6.60 -3.41
C LEU A 207 -11.36 -7.95 -2.66
N GLN A 208 -10.31 -8.16 -1.85
CA GLN A 208 -10.17 -9.36 -1.01
C GLN A 208 -11.29 -9.49 0.03
N GLN A 209 -11.78 -8.37 0.56
CA GLN A 209 -12.85 -8.35 1.56
C GLN A 209 -14.26 -8.39 0.95
N LEU A 210 -14.39 -8.18 -0.35
CA LEU A 210 -15.67 -8.09 -1.04
C LEU A 210 -16.23 -9.48 -1.37
N PRO A 211 -17.39 -9.90 -0.81
CA PRO A 211 -17.96 -11.19 -1.12
C PRO A 211 -18.28 -11.35 -2.61
N GLY A 212 -17.93 -12.52 -3.16
CA GLY A 212 -18.16 -12.85 -4.57
C GLY A 212 -17.00 -12.48 -5.49
N VAL A 213 -15.94 -11.81 -5.01
CA VAL A 213 -14.68 -11.64 -5.75
C VAL A 213 -13.87 -12.95 -5.70
N SER A 214 -13.29 -13.34 -6.82
CA SER A 214 -12.37 -14.49 -6.92
C SER A 214 -11.39 -14.35 -8.09
N HIS A 215 -10.34 -15.18 -8.11
CA HIS A 215 -9.30 -15.19 -9.16
C HIS A 215 -8.69 -13.81 -9.43
N LEU A 216 -8.26 -13.14 -8.35
CA LEU A 216 -7.69 -11.81 -8.42
C LEU A 216 -6.24 -11.88 -8.93
N ILE A 217 -5.97 -11.21 -10.04
CA ILE A 217 -4.65 -11.18 -10.70
C ILE A 217 -4.30 -9.72 -11.01
N TRP A 218 -3.15 -9.27 -10.51
CA TRP A 218 -2.61 -7.95 -10.83
C TRP A 218 -1.69 -8.00 -12.03
N PHE A 219 -1.63 -6.88 -12.76
CA PHE A 219 -0.75 -6.66 -13.89
C PHE A 219 0.03 -5.36 -13.68
N ASP A 220 1.30 -5.36 -14.08
CA ASP A 220 2.08 -4.13 -14.16
C ASP A 220 1.91 -3.41 -15.50
N THR A 221 2.57 -2.27 -15.64
CA THR A 221 2.52 -1.45 -16.87
C THR A 221 3.13 -2.13 -18.10
N ALA A 222 3.92 -3.19 -17.91
CA ALA A 222 4.45 -4.02 -18.99
C ALA A 222 3.57 -5.25 -19.28
N GLY A 223 2.49 -5.46 -18.53
CA GLY A 223 1.58 -6.59 -18.67
C GLY A 223 2.04 -7.87 -17.98
N ASN A 224 3.06 -7.82 -17.10
CA ASN A 224 3.46 -9.00 -16.34
C ASN A 224 2.42 -9.33 -15.28
N GLU A 225 2.16 -10.62 -15.07
CA GLU A 225 1.15 -11.12 -14.13
C GLU A 225 1.70 -11.30 -12.71
N TYR A 226 0.91 -10.89 -11.73
CA TYR A 226 1.16 -11.04 -10.30
C TYR A 226 -0.09 -11.61 -9.63
N PRO A 227 -0.26 -12.95 -9.65
CA PRO A 227 -1.30 -13.62 -8.87
C PRO A 227 -1.16 -13.29 -7.39
N GLU A 228 -2.28 -13.15 -6.70
CA GLU A 228 -2.31 -12.89 -5.26
C GLU A 228 -1.54 -13.96 -4.45
N SER A 229 -1.58 -15.22 -4.89
CA SER A 229 -0.87 -16.33 -4.23
C SER A 229 0.65 -16.35 -4.43
N THR A 230 1.20 -15.48 -5.29
CA THR A 230 2.65 -15.36 -5.51
C THR A 230 3.31 -14.34 -4.59
N GLU A 231 2.53 -13.53 -3.88
CA GLU A 231 2.98 -12.93 -2.64
C GLU A 231 2.73 -13.95 -1.55
N ILE A 232 3.57 -15.00 -1.50
CA ILE A 232 3.69 -15.79 -0.28
C ILE A 232 4.02 -14.76 0.80
N TYR A 233 3.08 -14.61 1.72
CA TYR A 233 3.11 -13.67 2.81
C TYR A 233 4.52 -13.59 3.43
#